data_AF-A0A8X6PMC2-F1
#
_entry.id   AF-A0A8X6PMC2-F1
#
_cell.length_a   1.000
_cell.length_b   1.000
_cell.length_c   1.000
_cell.angle_alpha   90.00
_cell.angle_beta   90.00
_cell.angle_gamma   90.00
#
_symmetry.space_group_name_H-M   'P 1'
#
loop_
_entity.id
_entity.type
_entity.pdbx_description
1 polymer ?
#
loop_
_entity_poly.entity_id
_entity_poly.type
_entity_poly.pdbx_seq_one_letter_code
_entity_poly.pdbx_strand_id
1 'polypeptide(L)'
;MFARFGDRESDGTITLKNIDKWLKQADLLDKKGGVTHADTAITFSKIVKNKKRMDLNEFQEFIETLATDKKMESKELTDKLIATGEPQMTSVTAPITTGAVGRNLRRMTDTKLYTGAHKERFDESGKGKGREGREDLQEDTGYVTGFKRKSEDSVEKEKGKDSEKDK
;
A
#
# COMPACT_ATOMS: atom_id res chain seq x y z
N MET A 1 -17.27 -11.22 -13.34
CA MET A 1 -16.04 -10.39 -13.47
C MET A 1 -15.73 -9.59 -12.21
N PHE A 2 -16.69 -8.86 -11.64
CA PHE A 2 -16.48 -8.06 -10.41
C PHE A 2 -16.07 -8.88 -9.16
N ALA A 3 -16.43 -10.18 -9.09
CA ALA A 3 -15.97 -11.06 -8.00
C ALA A 3 -14.42 -11.14 -7.92
N ARG A 4 -13.76 -11.30 -9.07
CA ARG A 4 -12.29 -11.45 -9.19
C ARG A 4 -11.52 -10.11 -9.22
N PHE A 5 -12.22 -8.99 -9.24
CA PHE A 5 -11.58 -7.69 -9.40
C PHE A 5 -10.80 -7.30 -8.12
N GLY A 6 -9.47 -7.14 -8.27
CA GLY A 6 -8.58 -6.76 -7.16
C GLY A 6 -8.32 -7.86 -6.12
N ASP A 7 -8.85 -9.07 -6.34
CA ASP A 7 -8.70 -10.20 -5.43
C ASP A 7 -8.32 -11.46 -6.23
N ARG A 8 -7.04 -11.83 -6.15
CA ARG A 8 -6.46 -12.93 -6.95
C ARG A 8 -6.92 -14.32 -6.48
N GLU A 9 -7.51 -14.39 -5.29
CA GLU A 9 -8.00 -15.62 -4.63
C GLU A 9 -9.54 -15.62 -4.53
N SER A 10 -10.21 -14.86 -5.40
CA SER A 10 -11.66 -14.91 -5.52
C SER A 10 -12.07 -16.11 -6.39
N ASP A 11 -12.56 -17.15 -5.73
CA ASP A 11 -13.19 -18.32 -6.36
C ASP A 11 -14.68 -18.07 -6.63
N GLY A 12 -14.99 -17.00 -7.37
CA GLY A 12 -16.36 -16.67 -7.75
C GLY A 12 -17.22 -16.02 -6.66
N THR A 13 -16.63 -15.73 -5.51
CA THR A 13 -17.28 -15.00 -4.40
C THR A 13 -16.97 -13.51 -4.45
N ILE A 14 -17.95 -12.67 -4.15
CA ILE A 14 -17.85 -11.21 -4.25
C ILE A 14 -17.90 -10.54 -2.87
N THR A 15 -17.14 -9.44 -2.71
CA THR A 15 -17.13 -8.63 -1.48
C THR A 15 -18.06 -7.42 -1.62
N LEU A 16 -18.53 -6.88 -0.49
CA LEU A 16 -19.34 -5.64 -0.46
C LEU A 16 -18.68 -4.50 -1.24
N LYS A 17 -17.36 -4.33 -1.11
CA LYS A 17 -16.60 -3.30 -1.85
C LYS A 17 -16.72 -3.45 -3.36
N ASN A 18 -16.73 -4.68 -3.87
CA ASN A 18 -16.85 -4.95 -5.30
C ASN A 18 -18.30 -4.80 -5.78
N ILE A 19 -19.28 -5.13 -4.94
CA ILE A 19 -20.71 -4.87 -5.20
C ILE A 19 -20.97 -3.36 -5.28
N ASP A 20 -20.46 -2.59 -4.31
CA ASP A 20 -20.57 -1.13 -4.31
C ASP A 20 -19.93 -0.51 -5.55
N LYS A 21 -18.78 -1.03 -5.99
CA LYS A 21 -18.14 -0.61 -7.25
C LYS A 21 -19.01 -0.91 -8.46
N TRP A 22 -19.60 -2.10 -8.51
CA TRP A 22 -20.47 -2.52 -9.61
C TRP A 22 -21.73 -1.66 -9.69
N LEU A 23 -22.42 -1.44 -8.56
CA LEU A 23 -23.60 -0.58 -8.49
C LEU A 23 -23.30 0.88 -8.81
N LYS A 24 -22.12 1.37 -8.41
CA LYS A 24 -21.66 2.70 -8.79
C LYS A 24 -21.41 2.82 -10.30
N GLN A 25 -20.82 1.79 -10.90
CA GLN A 25 -20.54 1.76 -12.34
C GLN A 25 -21.83 1.59 -13.17
N ALA A 26 -22.83 0.91 -12.63
CA ALA A 26 -24.16 0.77 -13.20
C ALA A 26 -25.05 2.02 -13.05
N ASP A 27 -24.53 3.10 -12.45
CA ASP A 27 -25.27 4.33 -12.12
C ASP A 27 -26.54 4.08 -11.29
N LEU A 28 -26.52 3.03 -10.45
CA LEU A 28 -27.65 2.64 -9.59
C LEU A 28 -27.59 3.31 -8.20
N LEU A 29 -26.46 3.91 -7.85
CA LEU A 29 -26.26 4.66 -6.61
C LEU A 29 -26.59 6.15 -6.82
N ASP A 30 -27.87 6.49 -6.71
CA ASP A 30 -28.32 7.88 -6.81
C ASP A 30 -28.21 8.63 -5.46
N LYS A 31 -27.89 9.93 -5.51
CA LYS A 31 -27.68 10.81 -4.35
C LYS A 31 -28.98 11.35 -3.75
N LYS A 32 -30.14 11.22 -4.41
CA LYS A 32 -31.39 11.88 -3.97
C LYS A 32 -32.64 10.98 -3.89
N GLY A 33 -32.62 9.76 -4.42
CA GLY A 33 -33.74 8.81 -4.24
C GLY A 33 -33.44 7.34 -4.56
N GLY A 34 -32.25 6.98 -5.03
CA GLY A 34 -31.88 5.60 -5.35
C GLY A 34 -31.12 4.88 -4.25
N VAL A 35 -30.49 3.75 -4.59
CA VAL A 35 -29.78 2.84 -3.67
C VAL A 35 -28.67 3.58 -2.95
N THR A 36 -28.68 3.60 -1.62
CA THR A 36 -27.60 4.21 -0.85
C THR A 36 -26.58 3.14 -0.44
N HIS A 37 -25.33 3.56 -0.18
CA HIS A 37 -24.30 2.66 0.35
C HIS A 37 -24.70 2.04 1.71
N ALA A 38 -25.53 2.72 2.49
CA ALA A 38 -26.05 2.19 3.74
C ALA A 38 -27.03 1.03 3.48
N ASP A 39 -27.94 1.20 2.51
CA ASP A 39 -28.91 0.17 2.15
C ASP A 39 -28.21 -1.09 1.63
N THR A 40 -27.19 -0.94 0.77
CA THR A 40 -26.39 -2.09 0.31
C THR A 40 -25.62 -2.76 1.43
N ALA A 41 -25.06 -2.01 2.37
CA ALA A 41 -24.34 -2.60 3.50
C ALA A 41 -25.28 -3.38 4.44
N ILE A 42 -26.51 -2.87 4.65
CA ILE A 42 -27.54 -3.52 5.46
C ILE A 42 -28.01 -4.82 4.79
N THR A 43 -28.38 -4.78 3.51
CA THR A 43 -28.84 -5.96 2.78
C THR A 43 -27.73 -7.01 2.67
N PHE A 44 -26.48 -6.59 2.44
CA PHE A 44 -25.33 -7.49 2.43
C PHE A 44 -25.12 -8.17 3.79
N SER A 45 -25.15 -7.41 4.88
CA SER A 45 -24.96 -7.96 6.24
C SER A 45 -26.10 -8.90 6.63
N LYS A 46 -27.33 -8.64 6.15
CA LYS A 46 -28.51 -9.47 6.40
C LYS A 46 -28.39 -10.86 5.78
N ILE A 47 -27.83 -10.96 4.58
CA ILE A 47 -27.68 -12.22 3.83
C ILE A 47 -26.43 -12.96 4.30
N VAL A 48 -25.30 -12.27 4.32
CA VAL A 48 -23.97 -12.87 4.50
C VAL A 48 -23.64 -13.14 5.98
N LYS A 49 -24.26 -12.37 6.90
CA LYS A 49 -24.18 -12.47 8.37
C LYS A 49 -22.75 -12.56 8.93
N ASN A 50 -22.14 -13.74 8.85
CA ASN A 50 -20.81 -14.07 9.39
C ASN A 50 -19.72 -14.22 8.33
N LYS A 51 -20.05 -14.34 7.03
CA LYS A 51 -19.04 -14.43 5.98
C LYS A 51 -18.57 -13.03 5.57
N LYS A 52 -17.37 -12.94 4.99
CA LYS A 52 -16.83 -11.68 4.42
C LYS A 52 -17.10 -11.54 2.92
N ARG A 53 -17.59 -12.60 2.30
CA ARG A 53 -17.85 -12.73 0.86
C ARG A 53 -19.21 -13.39 0.67
N MET A 54 -19.91 -13.02 -0.40
CA MET A 54 -21.16 -13.65 -0.79
C MET A 54 -21.01 -14.48 -2.05
N ASP A 55 -21.77 -15.57 -2.10
CA ASP A 55 -21.86 -16.50 -3.23
C ASP A 55 -22.84 -15.96 -4.30
N LEU A 56 -22.87 -16.58 -5.49
CA LEU A 56 -23.76 -16.12 -6.58
C LEU A 56 -25.25 -16.24 -6.21
N ASN A 57 -25.65 -17.33 -5.54
CA ASN A 57 -27.03 -17.53 -5.10
C ASN A 57 -27.44 -16.46 -4.07
N GLU A 58 -26.55 -16.18 -3.11
CA GLU A 58 -26.73 -15.11 -2.12
C GLU A 58 -26.80 -13.72 -2.80
N PHE A 59 -26.07 -13.53 -3.90
CA PHE A 59 -26.11 -12.29 -4.69
C PHE A 59 -27.44 -12.11 -5.44
N GLN A 60 -28.09 -13.19 -5.90
CA GLN A 60 -29.43 -13.10 -6.49
C GLN A 60 -30.46 -12.64 -5.45
N GLU A 61 -30.45 -13.26 -4.26
CA GLU A 61 -31.29 -12.84 -3.14
C GLU A 61 -31.02 -11.38 -2.72
N PHE A 62 -29.76 -10.95 -2.82
CA PHE A 62 -29.38 -9.57 -2.57
C PHE A 62 -30.04 -8.59 -3.53
N ILE A 63 -30.08 -8.91 -4.83
CA ILE A 63 -30.75 -8.05 -5.82
C ILE A 63 -32.27 -8.04 -5.60
N GLU A 64 -32.87 -9.18 -5.26
CA GLU A 64 -34.31 -9.27 -4.98
C GLU A 64 -34.73 -8.48 -3.73
N THR A 65 -33.97 -8.60 -2.64
CA THR A 65 -34.23 -7.83 -1.42
C THR A 65 -34.04 -6.34 -1.64
N LEU A 66 -33.00 -5.96 -2.37
CA LEU A 66 -32.71 -4.56 -2.71
C LEU A 66 -33.75 -3.97 -3.68
N ALA A 67 -34.27 -4.77 -4.61
CA ALA A 67 -35.39 -4.41 -5.48
C ALA A 67 -36.68 -4.15 -4.67
N THR A 68 -36.98 -5.03 -3.70
CA THR A 68 -38.14 -4.91 -2.81
C THR A 68 -38.06 -3.65 -1.96
N ASP A 69 -36.90 -3.37 -1.36
CA ASP A 69 -36.68 -2.21 -0.49
C ASP A 69 -36.76 -0.88 -1.25
N LYS A 70 -36.40 -0.87 -2.54
CA LYS A 70 -36.36 0.33 -3.39
C LYS A 70 -37.57 0.48 -4.32
N LYS A 71 -38.48 -0.51 -4.36
CA LYS A 71 -39.57 -0.60 -5.35
C LYS A 71 -39.08 -0.45 -6.79
N MET A 72 -37.93 -1.02 -7.09
CA MET A 72 -37.40 -1.10 -8.46
C MET A 72 -37.65 -2.50 -9.00
N GLU A 73 -37.84 -2.63 -10.31
CA GLU A 73 -37.97 -3.94 -10.95
C GLU A 73 -36.66 -4.71 -10.85
N SER A 74 -36.68 -5.91 -10.27
CA SER A 74 -35.50 -6.76 -10.10
C SER A 74 -34.82 -7.06 -11.43
N LYS A 75 -35.61 -7.21 -12.50
CA LYS A 75 -35.13 -7.42 -13.87
C LYS A 75 -34.39 -6.20 -14.42
N GLU A 76 -34.88 -4.99 -14.19
CA GLU A 76 -34.18 -3.78 -14.65
C GLU A 76 -32.83 -3.58 -13.94
N LEU A 77 -32.74 -3.96 -12.66
CA LEU A 77 -31.48 -3.95 -11.92
C LEU A 77 -30.49 -4.96 -12.47
N THR A 78 -30.93 -6.20 -12.71
CA THR A 78 -30.06 -7.22 -13.31
C THR A 78 -29.63 -6.83 -14.72
N ASP A 79 -30.52 -6.26 -15.53
CA ASP A 79 -30.21 -5.86 -16.90
C ASP A 79 -29.21 -4.71 -16.93
N LYS A 80 -29.34 -3.72 -16.05
CA LYS A 80 -28.35 -2.64 -15.88
C LYS A 80 -27.00 -3.17 -15.39
N LEU A 81 -27.01 -4.13 -14.47
CA LEU A 81 -25.78 -4.76 -13.97
C LEU A 81 -25.09 -5.61 -15.04
N ILE A 82 -25.84 -6.32 -15.90
CA ILE A 82 -25.31 -7.10 -17.02
C ILE A 82 -24.79 -6.18 -18.13
N ALA A 83 -25.50 -5.07 -18.41
CA ALA A 83 -25.06 -4.04 -19.34
C ALA A 83 -23.80 -3.31 -18.84
N THR A 84 -23.54 -3.35 -17.53
CA THR A 84 -22.30 -2.83 -16.95
C THR A 84 -21.15 -3.79 -17.26
N GLY A 85 -20.30 -3.39 -18.21
CA GLY A 85 -19.14 -4.16 -18.66
C GLY A 85 -18.03 -4.30 -17.61
N GLU A 86 -16.81 -4.58 -18.07
CA GLU A 86 -15.66 -4.83 -17.20
C GLU A 86 -15.45 -3.73 -16.13
N PRO A 87 -15.01 -4.12 -14.92
CA PRO A 87 -14.76 -3.17 -13.83
C PRO A 87 -13.74 -2.12 -14.27
N GLN A 88 -14.18 -0.87 -14.40
CA GLN A 88 -13.31 0.20 -14.82
C GLN A 88 -12.43 0.67 -13.66
N MET A 89 -11.12 0.78 -13.92
CA MET A 89 -10.18 1.39 -13.00
C MET A 89 -10.38 2.91 -13.02
N THR A 90 -11.28 3.42 -12.19
CA THR A 90 -11.40 4.87 -11.95
C THR A 90 -10.14 5.35 -11.22
N SER A 91 -9.25 6.00 -11.97
CA SER A 91 -8.16 6.87 -11.48
C SER A 91 -7.20 6.29 -10.44
N VAL A 92 -6.74 5.05 -10.61
CA VAL A 92 -5.75 4.44 -9.68
C VAL A 92 -4.31 4.93 -9.94
N THR A 93 -4.06 5.56 -11.10
CA THR A 93 -2.73 6.03 -11.50
C THR A 93 -2.33 7.40 -10.92
N ALA A 94 -3.23 8.11 -10.25
CA ALA A 94 -2.85 9.34 -9.57
C ALA A 94 -2.40 9.01 -8.13
N PRO A 95 -1.15 9.30 -7.74
CA PRO A 95 -0.74 9.16 -6.35
C PRO A 95 -1.65 10.03 -5.49
N ILE A 96 -2.25 9.44 -4.46
CA ILE A 96 -3.07 10.16 -3.49
C ILE A 96 -2.12 11.03 -2.66
N THR A 97 -1.90 12.27 -3.09
CA THR A 97 -1.02 13.24 -2.42
C THR A 97 -1.74 14.02 -1.31
N THR A 98 -3.08 13.94 -1.26
CA THR A 98 -3.92 14.67 -0.32
C THR A 98 -4.54 13.77 0.75
N GLY A 99 -5.01 14.36 1.85
CA GLY A 99 -5.66 13.64 2.95
C GLY A 99 -4.70 12.80 3.81
N ALA A 100 -5.26 11.91 4.63
CA ALA A 100 -4.48 11.11 5.58
C ALA A 100 -3.47 10.18 4.88
N VAL A 101 -3.85 9.59 3.75
CA VAL A 101 -3.00 8.70 2.95
C VAL A 101 -1.82 9.47 2.36
N GLY A 102 -2.04 10.64 1.76
CA GLY A 102 -0.96 11.48 1.24
C GLY A 102 -0.01 12.00 2.31
N ARG A 103 -0.55 12.38 3.49
CA ARG A 103 0.29 12.75 4.64
C ARG A 103 1.15 11.58 5.12
N ASN A 104 0.59 10.39 5.25
CA ASN A 104 1.33 9.20 5.65
C ASN A 104 2.40 8.84 4.63
N LEU A 105 2.06 8.88 3.34
CA LEU A 105 3.01 8.65 2.26
C LEU A 105 4.17 9.63 2.34
N ARG A 106 3.90 10.94 2.46
CA ARG A 106 4.95 11.96 2.61
C ARG A 106 5.80 11.73 3.86
N ARG A 107 5.21 11.36 5.00
CA ARG A 107 5.98 11.04 6.22
C ARG A 107 6.86 9.81 6.05
N MET A 108 6.47 8.85 5.20
CA MET A 108 7.24 7.65 4.93
C MET A 108 8.35 7.88 3.89
N THR A 109 8.13 8.79 2.93
CA THR A 109 9.05 8.99 1.79
C THR A 109 9.91 10.27 1.87
N ASP A 110 9.60 11.21 2.76
CA ASP A 110 10.37 12.46 2.93
C ASP A 110 11.51 12.26 3.93
N THR A 111 12.71 12.06 3.39
CA THR A 111 13.94 11.80 4.15
C THR A 111 14.39 13.00 4.98
N LYS A 112 13.93 14.22 4.65
CA LYS A 112 14.21 15.43 5.45
C LYS A 112 13.57 15.37 6.84
N LEU A 113 12.54 14.55 7.00
CA LEU A 113 11.86 14.34 8.28
C LEU A 113 12.55 13.28 9.15
N TYR A 114 13.61 12.62 8.66
CA TYR A 114 14.37 11.65 9.45
C TYR A 114 15.24 12.38 10.48
N THR A 115 15.18 11.91 11.73
CA THR A 115 15.89 12.50 12.87
C THR A 115 16.76 11.46 13.57
N GLY A 116 17.74 11.94 14.35
CA GLY A 116 18.67 11.08 15.10
C GLY A 116 19.40 10.06 14.22
N ALA A 117 19.54 8.83 14.71
CA ALA A 117 20.27 7.75 14.03
C ALA A 117 19.68 7.33 12.67
N HIS A 118 18.43 7.71 12.35
CA HIS A 118 17.88 7.47 11.01
C HIS A 118 18.45 8.44 9.96
N LYS A 119 18.88 9.64 10.35
CA LYS A 119 19.47 10.61 9.42
C LYS A 119 20.84 10.16 8.92
N GLU A 120 21.63 9.52 9.79
CA GLU A 120 22.96 9.01 9.41
C GLU A 120 22.89 7.83 8.43
N ARG A 121 21.77 7.11 8.40
CA ARG A 121 21.61 5.91 7.57
C ARG A 121 21.32 6.20 6.10
N PHE A 122 20.88 7.42 5.74
CA PHE A 122 20.41 7.76 4.39
C PHE A 122 21.04 9.07 3.89
N ASP A 123 21.26 9.17 2.58
CA ASP A 123 21.64 10.41 1.92
C ASP A 123 20.43 11.33 1.67
N GLU A 124 20.67 12.54 1.19
CA GLU A 124 19.61 13.52 0.90
C GLU A 124 18.62 13.03 -0.17
N SER A 125 19.03 12.07 -1.01
CA SER A 125 18.19 11.41 -2.02
C SER A 125 17.37 10.24 -1.43
N GLY A 126 17.56 9.88 -0.16
CA GLY A 126 16.90 8.76 0.50
C GLY A 126 17.49 7.38 0.21
N LYS A 127 18.66 7.33 -0.42
CA LYS A 127 19.42 6.10 -0.62
C LYS A 127 20.25 5.82 0.63
N GLY A 128 20.30 4.55 1.05
CA GLY A 128 21.03 4.18 2.26
C GLY A 128 22.55 4.33 2.10
N LYS A 129 23.22 4.94 3.07
CA LYS A 129 24.70 5.09 3.13
C LYS A 129 25.46 3.80 3.47
N GLY A 130 24.76 2.68 3.63
CA GLY A 130 25.39 1.38 3.88
C GLY A 130 26.10 1.30 5.24
N ARG A 131 27.36 0.85 5.25
CA ARG A 131 28.15 0.67 6.48
C ARG A 131 28.50 1.99 7.17
N GLU A 132 28.84 3.01 6.39
CA GLU A 132 29.20 4.36 6.86
C GLU A 132 28.06 5.03 7.65
N GLY A 133 26.81 4.75 7.30
CA GLY A 133 25.65 5.26 8.03
C GLY A 133 25.20 4.42 9.23
N ARG A 134 25.89 3.32 9.54
CA ARG A 134 25.55 2.37 10.62
C ARG A 134 26.68 2.20 11.63
N GLU A 135 27.92 2.37 11.20
CA GLU A 135 29.14 2.19 12.00
C GLU A 135 29.83 3.55 12.14
N ASP A 136 30.15 3.95 13.37
CA ASP A 136 30.98 5.12 13.65
C ASP A 136 32.44 4.71 13.38
N LEU A 137 32.97 5.09 12.22
CA LEU A 137 34.35 4.81 11.85
C LEU A 137 35.27 5.73 12.67
N GLN A 138 35.58 5.29 13.88
CA GLN A 138 36.56 5.98 14.72
C GLN A 138 37.96 5.80 14.12
N GLU A 139 38.64 6.90 13.84
CA GLU A 139 40.06 6.85 13.48
C GLU A 139 40.86 6.36 14.69
N ASP A 140 41.57 5.26 14.53
CA ASP A 140 42.40 4.59 15.56
C ASP A 140 43.69 5.40 15.86
N THR A 141 43.58 6.73 15.93
CA THR A 141 44.62 7.61 16.49
C THR A 141 44.57 7.43 18.00
N GLY A 142 45.10 6.29 18.46
CA GLY A 142 44.88 5.74 19.78
C GLY A 142 45.01 6.72 20.95
N TYR A 143 44.31 6.38 22.03
CA TYR A 143 44.40 7.00 23.34
C TYR A 143 45.87 6.98 23.81
N VAL A 144 46.56 8.11 23.70
CA VAL A 144 48.01 8.17 23.93
C VAL A 144 48.32 8.18 25.42
N THR A 145 48.78 7.06 25.98
CA THR A 145 49.56 7.05 27.23
C THR A 145 51.02 7.31 26.89
N GLY A 146 51.40 8.59 26.80
CA GLY A 146 52.80 9.01 26.61
C GLY A 146 52.98 9.95 25.41
N PHE A 147 52.94 11.24 25.68
CA PHE A 147 53.10 12.32 24.70
C PHE A 147 54.44 12.21 23.94
N LYS A 148 54.41 12.09 22.62
CA LYS A 148 55.58 12.29 21.74
C LYS A 148 55.19 13.30 20.66
N ARG A 149 55.85 14.46 20.65
CA ARG A 149 55.59 15.57 19.72
C ARG A 149 55.77 15.07 18.28
N LYS A 150 54.82 15.41 17.41
CA LYS A 150 54.95 15.24 15.95
C LYS A 150 56.15 16.08 15.48
N SER A 151 57.22 15.43 15.06
CA SER A 151 58.20 16.04 14.17
C SER A 151 57.65 15.89 12.75
N GLU A 152 57.26 17.01 12.17
CA GLU A 152 57.20 17.16 10.72
C GLU A 152 58.59 16.85 10.19
N ASP A 153 58.72 15.80 9.37
CA ASP A 153 59.61 15.78 8.22
C ASP A 153 59.34 14.54 7.37
N SER A 154 59.02 14.82 6.12
CA SER A 154 58.90 13.92 4.97
C SER A 154 60.07 12.95 4.84
N VAL A 155 59.82 11.69 4.46
CA VAL A 155 60.48 10.99 3.34
C VAL A 155 59.66 9.74 2.98
N GLU A 156 59.37 9.63 1.69
CA GLU A 156 58.81 8.48 0.97
C GLU A 156 59.55 7.16 1.27
N LYS A 157 58.81 6.04 1.34
CA LYS A 157 59.16 4.87 0.50
C LYS A 157 58.06 3.82 0.42
N GLU A 158 58.05 3.20 -0.75
CA GLU A 158 57.04 2.37 -1.37
C GLU A 158 56.86 0.94 -0.80
N LYS A 159 55.83 0.29 -1.37
CA LYS A 159 55.21 -1.02 -1.16
C LYS A 159 56.11 -2.28 -1.24
N GLY A 160 55.61 -3.36 -0.61
CA GLY A 160 55.73 -4.78 -1.01
C GLY A 160 55.47 -5.73 0.17
N LYS A 161 54.30 -6.38 0.35
CA LYS A 161 53.86 -7.71 -0.18
C LYS A 161 54.94 -8.80 0.02
N ASP A 162 54.70 -10.02 0.49
CA ASP A 162 53.52 -10.82 0.86
C ASP A 162 54.00 -11.98 1.78
N SER A 163 53.05 -12.64 2.42
CA SER A 163 53.10 -13.90 3.19
C SER A 163 53.83 -15.08 2.53
N GLU A 164 54.40 -16.01 3.31
CA GLU A 164 54.03 -17.45 3.31
C GLU A 164 54.77 -18.22 4.43
N LYS A 165 54.06 -19.09 5.16
CA LYS A 165 54.61 -20.00 6.17
C LYS A 165 54.07 -21.40 5.87
N ASP A 166 54.92 -22.26 5.32
CA ASP A 166 54.66 -23.69 5.16
C ASP A 166 55.66 -24.51 6.00
N LYS A 167 55.12 -25.22 6.98
CA LYS A 167 55.46 -26.60 7.35
C LYS A 167 54.45 -27.16 8.32
#